data_AF-V2Y7R0-F1
#
_entry.id   AF-V2Y7R0-F1
#
_cell.length_a   1.000
_cell.length_b   1.000
_cell.length_c   1.000
_cell.angle_alpha   90.00
_cell.angle_beta   90.00
_cell.angle_gamma   90.00
#
_symmetry.space_group_name_H-M   'P 1'
#
loop_
_entity.id
_entity.type
_entity.pdbx_description
1 polymer ?
#
loop_
_entity_poly.entity_id
_entity_poly.type
_entity_poly.pdbx_seq_one_letter_code
_entity_poly.pdbx_strand_id
1 'polypeptide(L)'
;MLVTCIGEGIKYFLDFPIPASVYGLCLMMFCLMTKIVKLEAVEDAAVFLIEIMPVMFIPAGVGLLTSVNELKEMLMPVLVITPVSTVVVMAVSGKVTQKLLGRKKNERINTK
;
A
#
# COMPACT_ATOMS: atom_id res chain seq x y z
N MET A 1 -16.18 -10.45 -1.53
CA MET A 1 -16.71 -10.67 -0.17
C MET A 1 -16.01 -11.81 0.56
N LEU A 2 -15.97 -13.04 0.01
CA LEU A 2 -15.29 -14.17 0.67
C LEU A 2 -13.84 -13.88 1.10
N VAL A 3 -13.04 -13.26 0.22
CA VAL A 3 -11.63 -12.92 0.51
C VAL A 3 -11.49 -11.96 1.70
N THR A 4 -12.39 -10.98 1.81
CA THR A 4 -12.39 -10.00 2.91
C THR A 4 -12.85 -10.64 4.22
N CYS A 5 -13.87 -11.52 4.19
CA CYS A 5 -14.32 -12.25 5.37
C CYS A 5 -13.23 -13.18 5.92
N ILE A 6 -12.47 -13.84 5.02
CA ILE A 6 -11.30 -14.64 5.42
C ILE A 6 -10.20 -13.72 5.98
N GLY A 7 -9.98 -12.55 5.39
CA GLY A 7 -9.04 -11.54 5.91
C GLY A 7 -9.40 -11.02 7.30
N GLU A 8 -10.68 -10.81 7.60
CA GLU A 8 -11.17 -10.46 8.94
C GLU A 8 -10.99 -11.63 9.92
N GLY A 9 -11.26 -12.86 9.49
CA GLY A 9 -10.99 -14.06 10.29
C GLY A 9 -9.50 -14.18 10.65
N ILE A 10 -8.61 -13.95 9.69
CA ILE A 10 -7.15 -13.96 9.93
C ILE A 10 -6.75 -12.84 10.89
N LYS A 11 -7.32 -11.63 10.74
CA LYS A 11 -7.09 -10.52 11.68
C LYS A 11 -7.56 -10.87 13.10
N TYR A 12 -8.67 -11.59 13.25
CA TYR A 12 -9.15 -12.02 14.57
C TYR A 12 -8.19 -13.00 15.26
N PHE A 13 -7.51 -13.86 14.49
CA PHE A 13 -6.49 -14.78 15.03
C PHE A 13 -5.11 -14.14 15.20
N LEU A 14 -4.80 -13.10 14.43
CA LEU A 14 -3.52 -12.41 14.42
C LEU A 14 -3.74 -10.95 14.80
N ASP A 15 -3.63 -10.64 16.09
CA ASP A 15 -3.93 -9.34 16.72
C ASP A 15 -2.89 -8.23 16.38
N PHE A 16 -2.53 -8.12 15.10
CA PHE A 16 -1.66 -7.07 14.59
C PHE A 16 -2.50 -5.81 14.29
N PRO A 17 -1.94 -4.60 14.51
CA PRO A 17 -2.59 -3.32 14.20
C PRO A 17 -2.60 -3.04 12.69
N ILE A 18 -3.07 -3.99 11.89
CA ILE A 18 -3.16 -3.92 10.45
C ILE A 18 -4.65 -3.98 10.05
N PRO A 19 -5.13 -3.08 9.17
CA PRO A 19 -6.51 -3.15 8.68
C PRO A 19 -6.80 -4.48 7.99
N ALA A 20 -8.01 -5.01 8.17
CA ALA A 20 -8.43 -6.28 7.54
C ALA A 20 -8.33 -6.23 6.00
N SER A 21 -8.47 -5.03 5.41
CA SER A 21 -8.33 -4.80 3.97
C SER A 21 -6.95 -5.18 3.42
N VAL A 22 -5.88 -5.01 4.21
CA VAL A 22 -4.52 -5.37 3.79
C VAL A 22 -4.38 -6.89 3.68
N TYR A 23 -4.92 -7.65 4.63
CA TYR A 23 -4.96 -9.11 4.57
C TYR A 23 -5.79 -9.60 3.38
N GLY A 24 -6.93 -8.96 3.12
CA GLY A 24 -7.76 -9.25 1.95
C GLY A 24 -7.02 -9.01 0.62
N LEU A 25 -6.23 -7.94 0.52
CA LEU A 25 -5.37 -7.65 -0.63
C LEU A 25 -4.31 -8.74 -0.83
N CYS A 26 -3.61 -9.14 0.23
CA CYS A 26 -2.61 -10.22 0.16
C CYS A 26 -3.23 -11.56 -0.26
N LEU A 27 -4.40 -11.91 0.28
CA LEU A 27 -5.12 -13.12 -0.11
C LEU A 27 -5.58 -13.08 -1.56
N MET A 28 -6.15 -11.95 -2.00
CA MET A 28 -6.56 -11.77 -3.40
C MET A 28 -5.35 -11.95 -4.33
N MET A 29 -4.22 -11.32 -4.00
CA MET A 29 -2.96 -11.50 -4.75
C MET A 29 -2.54 -12.97 -4.81
N PHE A 30 -2.64 -13.72 -3.71
CA PHE A 30 -2.33 -15.15 -3.69
C PHE A 30 -3.29 -15.98 -4.57
N CYS A 31 -4.59 -15.69 -4.54
CA CYS A 31 -5.59 -16.34 -5.39
C CYS A 31 -5.36 -16.07 -6.89
N LEU A 32 -4.90 -14.86 -7.25
CA LEU A 32 -4.51 -14.52 -8.62
C LEU A 32 -3.22 -15.24 -9.04
N MET A 33 -2.21 -15.30 -8.16
CA MET A 33 -0.96 -16.04 -8.43
C MET A 33 -1.22 -17.55 -8.64
N THR A 34 -2.12 -18.13 -7.86
CA THR A 34 -2.52 -19.55 -7.98
C THR A 34 -3.49 -19.81 -9.13
N LYS A 35 -3.91 -18.78 -9.87
CA LYS A 35 -4.91 -18.82 -10.97
C LYS A 35 -6.27 -19.42 -10.58
N ILE A 36 -6.58 -19.51 -9.28
CA ILE A 36 -7.90 -19.91 -8.79
C ILE A 36 -8.94 -18.88 -9.24
N VAL A 37 -8.54 -17.60 -9.27
CA VAL A 37 -9.34 -16.49 -9.78
C VAL A 37 -8.68 -15.98 -11.06
N LYS A 38 -9.46 -15.89 -12.15
CA LYS A 38 -9.00 -15.29 -13.41
C LYS A 38 -8.93 -13.77 -13.27
N LEU A 39 -7.86 -13.17 -13.79
CA LEU A 39 -7.66 -11.71 -13.79
C LEU A 39 -8.84 -10.99 -14.47
N GLU A 40 -9.29 -11.50 -15.61
CA GLU A 40 -10.40 -10.97 -16.40
C GLU A 40 -11.70 -10.81 -15.58
N ALA A 41 -11.91 -11.68 -14.58
CA ALA A 41 -13.12 -11.65 -13.76
C ALA A 41 -13.12 -10.51 -12.71
N VAL A 42 -11.95 -9.95 -12.40
CA VAL A 42 -11.79 -8.91 -11.36
C VAL A 42 -11.31 -7.57 -11.92
N GLU A 43 -10.73 -7.57 -13.13
CA GLU A 43 -10.16 -6.39 -13.77
C GLU A 43 -11.21 -5.32 -14.06
N ASP A 44 -12.32 -5.66 -14.72
CA ASP A 44 -13.39 -4.71 -15.05
C ASP A 44 -13.95 -4.02 -13.80
N ALA A 45 -14.21 -4.80 -12.75
CA ALA A 45 -14.68 -4.27 -11.48
C ALA A 45 -13.64 -3.37 -10.79
N ALA A 46 -12.35 -3.72 -10.84
CA ALA A 46 -11.28 -2.91 -10.27
C ALA A 46 -11.13 -1.58 -11.01
N VAL A 47 -11.16 -1.59 -12.35
CA VAL A 47 -11.11 -0.37 -13.16
C VAL A 47 -12.29 0.54 -12.86
N PHE A 48 -13.51 -0.01 -12.79
CA PHE A 48 -14.70 0.74 -12.41
C PHE A 48 -14.57 1.38 -11.02
N LEU A 49 -14.06 0.64 -10.02
CA LEU A 49 -13.85 1.16 -8.67
C LEU A 49 -12.79 2.27 -8.62
N ILE A 50 -11.71 2.13 -9.41
CA ILE A 50 -10.67 3.17 -9.53
C ILE A 50 -11.24 4.43 -10.18
N GLU A 51 -12.13 4.28 -11.16
CA GLU A 51 -12.76 5.40 -11.86
C GLU A 51 -13.67 6.23 -10.95
N ILE A 52 -14.42 5.60 -10.05
CA ILE A 52 -15.26 6.32 -9.07
C ILE A 52 -14.50 6.81 -7.84
N MET A 53 -13.24 6.39 -7.64
CA MET A 53 -12.43 6.73 -6.48
C MET A 53 -12.28 8.25 -6.27
N PRO A 54 -12.03 9.09 -7.30
CA PRO A 54 -12.00 10.55 -7.14
C PRO A 54 -13.31 11.12 -6.61
N VAL A 55 -14.47 10.58 -7.03
CA VAL A 55 -15.79 11.03 -6.56
C VAL A 55 -15.96 10.76 -5.07
N MET A 56 -15.51 9.59 -4.59
CA MET A 56 -15.49 9.24 -3.17
C MET A 56 -14.57 10.16 -2.34
N PHE A 57 -13.58 10.83 -2.95
CA PHE A 57 -12.70 11.78 -2.27
C PHE A 57 -13.27 13.20 -2.17
N ILE A 58 -14.31 13.56 -2.95
CA ILE A 58 -14.92 14.90 -2.92
C ILE A 58 -15.46 15.23 -1.51
N PRO A 59 -16.24 14.36 -0.82
CA PRO A 59 -16.74 14.62 0.53
C PRO A 59 -15.61 14.84 1.56
N ALA A 60 -14.55 14.04 1.47
CA ALA A 60 -13.38 14.21 2.34
C ALA A 60 -12.69 15.57 2.09
N GLY A 61 -12.54 15.96 0.82
CA GLY A 61 -11.96 17.25 0.43
C GLY A 61 -12.76 18.44 0.94
N VAL A 62 -14.09 18.44 0.76
CA VAL A 62 -14.94 19.55 1.27
C VAL A 62 -14.97 19.58 2.81
N GLY A 63 -14.85 18.42 3.47
CA GLY A 63 -14.69 18.35 4.92
C GLY A 63 -13.43 19.09 5.39
N LEU A 64 -12.31 18.91 4.69
CA LEU A 64 -11.06 19.64 4.98
C LEU A 64 -11.19 21.15 4.78
N LEU A 65 -12.02 21.60 3.83
CA LEU A 65 -12.26 23.03 3.60
C LEU A 65 -12.93 23.74 4.80
N THR A 66 -13.65 23.01 5.65
CA THR A 66 -14.25 23.59 6.86
C THR A 66 -13.19 23.92 7.94
N SER A 67 -12.01 23.29 7.87
CA SER A 67 -10.91 23.44 8.83
C SER A 67 -9.67 24.08 8.19
N VAL A 68 -9.86 24.97 7.22
CA VAL A 68 -8.77 25.60 6.43
C VAL A 68 -7.77 26.41 7.28
N ASN A 69 -8.20 26.97 8.41
CA ASN A 69 -7.31 27.78 9.26
C ASN A 69 -6.27 26.93 9.97
N GLU A 70 -6.68 25.79 10.55
CA GLU A 70 -5.77 24.77 11.13
C GLU A 70 -4.83 24.19 10.06
N LEU A 71 -5.38 23.96 8.87
CA LEU A 71 -4.62 23.45 7.72
C LEU A 71 -3.52 24.40 7.26
N LYS A 72 -3.71 25.73 7.35
CA LYS A 72 -2.69 26.72 6.96
C LYS A 72 -1.44 26.64 7.83
N GLU A 73 -1.59 26.41 9.13
CA GLU A 73 -0.45 26.25 10.04
C GLU A 73 0.32 24.96 9.76
N MET A 74 -0.38 23.89 9.34
CA MET A 74 0.24 22.62 8.97
C MET A 74 0.76 22.57 7.53
N LEU A 75 0.35 23.49 6.66
CA LEU A 75 0.66 23.44 5.22
C LEU A 75 2.16 23.50 4.95
N MET A 76 2.87 24.39 5.65
CA MET A 76 4.31 24.58 5.46
C MET A 76 5.13 23.37 5.96
N PRO A 77 4.89 22.82 7.16
CA PRO A 77 5.47 21.54 7.58
C PRO A 77 5.18 20.38 6.61
N VAL A 78 3.94 20.23 6.15
CA VAL A 78 3.52 19.13 5.26
C VAL A 78 4.22 19.23 3.90
N LEU A 79 4.32 20.42 3.32
CA LEU A 79 4.97 20.67 2.04
C LEU A 79 6.46 20.30 2.06
N VAL A 80 7.14 20.49 3.20
CA VAL A 80 8.56 20.17 3.35
C VAL A 80 8.76 18.70 3.71
N ILE A 81 8.00 18.16 4.66
CA ILE A 81 8.20 16.78 5.14
C ILE A 81 7.84 15.74 4.07
N THR A 82 6.85 15.99 3.22
CA THR A 82 6.38 15.05 2.18
C THR A 82 7.48 14.68 1.17
N PRO A 83 8.14 15.64 0.46
CA PRO A 83 9.21 15.30 -0.46
C PRO A 83 10.44 14.75 0.28
N VAL A 84 10.79 15.33 1.44
CA VAL A 84 11.96 14.88 2.21
C VAL A 84 11.81 13.42 2.65
N SER A 85 10.69 13.06 3.27
CA SER A 85 10.42 11.68 3.69
C SER A 85 10.36 10.72 2.50
N THR A 86 9.77 11.13 1.37
CA THR A 86 9.72 10.31 0.16
C THR A 86 11.13 10.01 -0.37
N VAL A 87 11.99 11.03 -0.48
CA VAL A 87 13.39 10.86 -0.93
C VAL A 87 14.17 9.99 0.05
N VAL A 88 14.01 10.22 1.35
CA VAL A 88 14.70 9.44 2.39
C VAL A 88 14.27 7.96 2.34
N VAL A 89 12.97 7.67 2.29
CA VAL A 89 12.45 6.29 2.19
C VAL A 89 12.95 5.62 0.92
N MET A 90 12.94 6.32 -0.21
CA MET A 90 13.44 5.79 -1.48
C MET A 90 14.95 5.49 -1.42
N ALA A 91 15.75 6.42 -0.88
CA ALA A 91 17.19 6.26 -0.76
C ALA A 91 17.60 5.14 0.20
N VAL A 92 16.94 5.06 1.37
CA VAL A 92 17.20 4.00 2.36
C VAL A 92 16.79 2.64 1.82
N SER A 93 15.57 2.51 1.26
CA SER A 93 15.09 1.25 0.68
C SER A 93 15.99 0.79 -0.47
N GLY A 94 16.43 1.73 -1.31
CA GLY A 94 17.38 1.47 -2.40
C GLY A 94 18.74 0.98 -1.88
N LYS A 95 19.35 1.68 -0.92
CA LYS A 95 20.64 1.28 -0.32
C LYS A 95 20.57 -0.06 0.41
N VAL A 96 19.48 -0.32 1.14
CA VAL A 96 19.27 -1.61 1.81
C VAL A 96 19.21 -2.73 0.78
N THR A 97 18.43 -2.56 -0.27
CA THR A 97 18.31 -3.54 -1.37
C THR A 97 19.66 -3.76 -2.06
N GLN A 98 20.37 -2.70 -2.42
CA GLN A 98 21.71 -2.79 -3.03
C GLN A 98 22.73 -3.48 -2.11
N LYS A 99 22.71 -3.22 -0.81
CA LYS A 99 23.59 -3.88 0.17
C LYS A 99 23.29 -5.37 0.28
N LEU A 100 22.01 -5.76 0.29
CA LEU A 100 21.60 -7.17 0.32
C LEU A 100 21.97 -7.90 -0.98
N LEU A 101 21.75 -7.28 -2.14
CA LEU A 101 22.15 -7.86 -3.44
C LEU A 101 23.67 -7.93 -3.60
N GLY A 102 24.40 -6.92 -3.13
CA GLY A 102 25.87 -6.88 -3.13
C GLY A 102 26.49 -7.98 -2.24
N ARG A 103 25.89 -8.27 -1.08
CA ARG A 103 26.29 -9.41 -0.23
C ARG A 103 26.04 -10.75 -0.92
N LYS A 104 24.88 -10.92 -1.57
CA LYS A 104 24.55 -12.14 -2.32
C LYS A 104 25.50 -12.42 -3.51
N LYS A 105 26.10 -11.38 -4.11
CA LYS A 105 27.07 -11.52 -5.19
C LYS A 105 28.44 -12.00 -4.69
N ASN A 106 28.90 -11.54 -3.52
CA ASN A 106 30.16 -12.01 -2.91
C ASN A 106 30.08 -13.44 -2.36
N GLU A 107 28.91 -13.89 -1.91
CA GLU A 107 28.71 -15.27 -1.44
C GLU A 107 28.69 -16.27 -2.59
N ARG A 108 28.08 -15.95 -3.75
CA ARG A 108 28.09 -16.86 -4.92
C ARG A 108 29.45 -17.00 -5.61
N ILE A 109 30.38 -16.05 -5.42
CA ILE A 109 31.74 -16.11 -5.98
C ILE A 109 32.69 -16.93 -5.08
N ASN A 110 32.42 -17.03 -3.77
CA ASN A 110 33.24 -17.82 -2.83
C ASN A 110 32.81 -19.30 -2.70
N THR A 111 31.76 -19.73 -3.42
CA THR A 111 31.31 -21.15 -3.46
C THR A 111 31.63 -21.83 -4.81
N LYS A 112 32.38 -21.18 -5.70
CA LYS A 112 32.99 -21.80 -6.88
C LYS A 112 34.49 -21.86 -6.69
#